data_AF-A0A7Y3X181-F1
#
_entry.id   AF-A0A7Y3X181-F1
#
_cell.length_a   1.000
_cell.length_b   1.000
_cell.length_c   1.000
_cell.angle_alpha   90.00
_cell.angle_beta   90.00
_cell.angle_gamma   90.00
#
_symmetry.space_group_name_H-M   'P 1'
#
loop_
_entity.id
_entity.type
_entity.pdbx_description
1 polymer ?
#
loop_
_entity_poly.entity_id
_entity_poly.type
_entity_poly.pdbx_seq_one_letter_code
_entity_poly.pdbx_strand_id
1 'polypeptide(L)'
;MKNSLKYIALAIIGSLVSCKDEAQKPKVIYDAANKARVVNKTDSTQIEVADLPIQMEGTDYLIHPVGDLRVFEKGTKARYGSSSVNDVSFTISNLGEYEITGYLQNLKFQKTDSDSIRSLTDKPALILTATYLKTVADRTKNQIMVYTLADSDTNKDGKIDSGDIKTLYLSNISGENFTKVSEDFQELVDWNLIDSKGRLYFRTIEDTNQNGQFDKNDVLHYSYIDLAAKKWEVKNYKPI
;
A
#
# COMPACT_ATOMS: atom_id res chain seq x y z
N MET A 1 14.80 51.61 41.19
CA MET A 1 15.16 50.59 40.18
C MET A 1 15.92 49.46 40.86
N LYS A 2 15.26 48.37 41.28
CA LYS A 2 15.98 47.14 41.73
C LYS A 2 15.10 45.88 41.92
N ASN A 3 13.76 45.98 41.84
CA ASN A 3 12.88 44.84 42.06
C ASN A 3 12.16 44.30 40.81
N SER A 4 12.32 44.91 39.63
CA SER A 4 11.68 44.42 38.40
C SER A 4 12.48 43.34 37.66
N LEU A 5 13.78 43.17 37.95
CA LEU A 5 14.60 42.14 37.29
C LEU A 5 14.37 40.71 37.82
N LYS A 6 13.89 40.57 39.07
CA LYS A 6 13.70 39.25 39.69
C LYS A 6 12.48 38.49 39.16
N TYR A 7 11.49 39.20 38.63
CA TYR A 7 10.28 38.58 38.08
C TYR A 7 10.43 38.16 36.61
N ILE A 8 11.41 38.73 35.88
CA ILE A 8 11.71 38.34 34.50
C ILE A 8 12.54 37.04 34.48
N ALA A 9 13.41 36.83 35.48
CA ALA A 9 14.20 35.60 35.59
C ALA A 9 13.36 34.35 35.93
N LEU A 10 12.17 34.52 36.53
CA LEU A 10 11.29 33.40 36.89
C LEU A 10 10.35 32.99 35.75
N ALA A 11 10.18 33.82 34.73
CA ALA A 11 9.30 33.56 33.59
C ALA A 11 9.98 32.79 32.44
N ILE A 12 11.33 32.69 32.45
CA ILE A 12 12.10 32.06 31.36
C ILE A 12 12.40 30.57 31.64
N ILE A 13 12.20 30.09 32.86
CA ILE A 13 12.54 28.70 33.26
C ILE A 13 11.39 27.71 32.95
N GLY A 14 10.22 28.19 32.52
CA GLY A 14 9.02 27.36 32.29
C GLY A 14 8.82 26.80 30.87
N SER A 15 9.66 27.14 29.89
CA SER A 15 9.40 26.82 28.47
C SER A 15 10.23 25.66 27.88
N LEU A 16 10.93 24.88 28.71
CA LEU A 16 11.74 23.73 28.25
C LEU A 16 11.08 22.36 28.50
N VAL A 17 9.77 22.31 28.75
CA VAL A 17 9.06 21.02 28.81
C VAL A 17 8.62 20.61 27.41
N SER A 18 9.52 19.88 26.77
CA SER A 18 9.20 18.65 26.04
C SER A 18 8.33 18.81 24.79
N CYS A 19 8.97 19.14 23.66
CA CYS A 19 8.70 18.33 22.47
C CYS A 19 9.04 16.89 22.86
N LYS A 20 8.03 16.10 23.24
CA LYS A 20 8.18 14.65 23.17
C LYS A 20 8.29 14.36 21.68
N ASP A 21 9.43 13.88 21.23
CA ASP A 21 9.48 13.12 20.00
C ASP A 21 8.39 12.06 20.16
N GLU A 22 7.30 12.19 19.39
CA GLU A 22 6.28 11.15 19.34
C GLU A 22 7.03 9.89 18.91
N ALA A 23 7.18 8.95 19.85
CA ALA A 23 7.82 7.69 19.55
C ALA A 23 7.13 7.11 18.32
N GLN A 24 7.88 6.98 17.23
CA GLN A 24 7.35 6.49 15.97
C GLN A 24 6.68 5.15 16.25
N LYS A 25 5.39 5.04 15.93
CA LYS A 25 4.65 3.80 16.16
C LYS A 25 5.37 2.66 15.43
N PRO A 26 5.53 1.48 16.06
CA PRO A 26 6.18 0.36 15.40
C PRO A 26 5.36 -0.03 14.19
N LYS A 27 6.06 -0.33 13.09
CA LYS A 27 5.45 -0.82 11.86
C LYS A 27 5.10 -2.30 11.94
N VAL A 28 5.76 -3.02 12.84
CA VAL A 28 5.57 -4.45 13.04
C VAL A 28 5.74 -4.79 14.52
N ILE A 29 4.91 -5.71 15.01
CA ILE A 29 5.00 -6.23 16.39
C ILE A 29 5.21 -7.75 16.36
N TYR A 30 6.40 -8.17 16.79
CA TYR A 30 6.76 -9.58 16.97
C TYR A 30 6.23 -10.10 18.31
N ASP A 31 5.27 -11.03 18.31
CA ASP A 31 4.86 -11.72 19.55
C ASP A 31 5.76 -12.93 19.80
N ALA A 32 6.25 -13.09 21.03
CA ALA A 32 6.94 -14.30 21.48
C ALA A 32 6.00 -15.50 21.70
N ALA A 33 4.71 -15.39 21.39
CA ALA A 33 3.74 -16.47 21.53
C ALA A 33 2.64 -16.36 20.47
N ASN A 34 2.66 -17.29 19.52
CA ASN A 34 1.60 -17.51 18.54
C ASN A 34 0.21 -17.61 19.22
N LYS A 35 -0.59 -16.55 19.09
CA LYS A 35 -2.04 -16.68 18.95
C LYS A 35 -2.49 -15.73 17.86
N ALA A 36 -2.77 -16.32 16.70
CA ALA A 36 -3.51 -15.68 15.61
C ALA A 36 -4.77 -15.02 16.19
N ARG A 37 -4.72 -13.70 16.35
CA ARG A 37 -5.92 -12.90 16.52
C ARG A 37 -6.32 -12.48 15.11
N VAL A 38 -7.21 -13.27 14.52
CA VAL A 38 -7.93 -12.85 13.32
C VAL A 38 -8.73 -11.62 13.71
N VAL A 39 -8.27 -10.44 13.32
CA VAL A 39 -9.07 -9.22 13.43
C VAL A 39 -9.99 -9.18 12.21
N ASN A 40 -11.12 -9.89 12.32
CA ASN A 40 -12.30 -9.61 11.50
C ASN A 40 -13.10 -8.54 12.23
N LYS A 41 -12.81 -7.27 11.98
CA LYS A 41 -13.76 -6.21 12.26
C LYS A 41 -13.70 -5.18 11.15
N THR A 42 -14.25 -5.55 10.00
CA THR A 42 -14.69 -4.57 9.00
C THR A 42 -15.64 -3.62 9.73
N ASP A 43 -15.24 -2.36 9.85
CA ASP A 43 -16.06 -1.33 10.45
C ASP A 43 -17.32 -1.19 9.57
N SER A 44 -18.47 -1.65 10.07
CA SER A 44 -19.73 -1.72 9.32
C SER A 44 -20.30 -0.37 8.91
N THR A 45 -19.55 0.71 9.14
CA THR A 45 -19.87 2.09 8.78
C THR A 45 -19.24 2.51 7.45
N GLN A 46 -18.28 1.75 6.91
CA GLN A 46 -17.63 2.06 5.64
C GLN A 46 -18.49 1.60 4.45
N ILE A 47 -18.78 2.54 3.54
CA ILE A 47 -19.53 2.27 2.32
C ILE A 47 -18.53 2.00 1.20
N GLU A 48 -18.49 0.77 0.70
CA GLU A 48 -17.69 0.42 -0.47
C GLU A 48 -18.30 1.00 -1.75
N VAL A 49 -17.46 1.62 -2.57
CA VAL A 49 -17.81 2.20 -3.87
C VAL A 49 -16.76 1.77 -4.89
N ALA A 50 -17.19 1.62 -6.14
CA ALA A 50 -16.30 1.33 -7.26
C ALA A 50 -16.19 2.54 -8.21
N ASP A 51 -14.99 2.77 -8.74
CA ASP A 51 -14.83 3.65 -9.90
C ASP A 51 -15.38 2.98 -11.17
N LEU A 52 -15.56 3.78 -12.23
CA LEU A 52 -15.85 3.25 -13.56
C LEU A 52 -14.74 2.30 -14.03
N PRO A 53 -15.09 1.28 -14.84
CA PRO A 53 -14.11 0.33 -15.32
C PRO A 53 -13.06 0.99 -16.19
N ILE A 54 -11.84 0.49 -16.05
CA ILE A 54 -10.70 0.83 -16.90
C ILE A 54 -10.22 -0.42 -17.63
N GLN A 55 -9.70 -0.25 -18.83
CA GLN A 55 -9.15 -1.34 -19.62
C GLN A 55 -7.70 -1.03 -19.95
N MET A 56 -6.82 -1.98 -19.62
CA MET A 56 -5.42 -1.88 -20.01
C MET A 56 -5.28 -2.18 -21.50
N GLU A 57 -4.45 -1.43 -22.20
CA GLU A 57 -4.31 -1.57 -23.64
C GLU A 57 -3.84 -2.99 -24.03
N GLY A 58 -4.51 -3.59 -25.00
CA GLY A 58 -4.17 -4.92 -25.51
C GLY A 58 -4.70 -6.07 -24.66
N THR A 59 -5.57 -5.80 -23.69
CA THR A 59 -6.21 -6.82 -22.84
C THR A 59 -7.71 -6.91 -23.12
N ASP A 60 -8.32 -8.04 -22.77
CA ASP A 60 -9.76 -8.30 -22.85
C ASP A 60 -10.42 -8.27 -21.46
N TYR A 61 -9.85 -7.49 -20.53
CA TYR A 61 -10.34 -7.37 -19.15
C TYR A 61 -10.58 -5.92 -18.76
N LEU A 62 -11.77 -5.68 -18.20
CA LEU A 62 -12.13 -4.49 -17.45
C LEU A 62 -11.71 -4.68 -15.99
N ILE A 63 -11.09 -3.66 -15.43
CA ILE A 63 -10.68 -3.59 -14.02
C ILE A 63 -11.54 -2.52 -13.35
N HIS A 64 -12.16 -2.88 -12.24
CA HIS A 64 -13.00 -2.02 -11.42
C HIS A 64 -12.30 -1.78 -10.08
N PRO A 65 -11.70 -0.60 -9.85
CA PRO A 65 -11.14 -0.21 -8.56
C PRO A 65 -12.24 -0.08 -7.51
N VAL A 66 -12.06 -0.71 -6.35
CA VAL A 66 -13.02 -0.68 -5.23
C VAL A 66 -12.35 -0.14 -3.98
N GLY A 67 -13.02 0.79 -3.29
CA GLY A 67 -12.53 1.35 -2.03
C GLY A 67 -13.63 2.05 -1.24
N ASP A 68 -13.26 2.62 -0.10
CA ASP A 68 -14.24 3.25 0.80
C ASP A 68 -14.58 4.67 0.36
N LEU A 69 -15.88 5.01 0.46
CA LEU A 69 -16.33 6.38 0.25
C LEU A 69 -15.76 7.31 1.33
N ARG A 70 -15.00 8.32 0.91
CA ARG A 70 -14.43 9.32 1.81
C ARG A 70 -15.39 10.51 1.98
N VAL A 71 -15.95 10.61 3.18
CA VAL A 71 -16.73 11.78 3.62
C VAL A 71 -15.82 12.66 4.47
N PHE A 72 -15.57 13.89 4.04
CA PHE A 72 -14.77 14.84 4.83
C PHE A 72 -15.68 15.58 5.80
N GLU A 73 -15.34 15.60 7.09
CA GLU A 73 -16.03 16.43 8.07
C GLU A 73 -15.72 17.92 7.85
N LYS A 74 -16.75 18.78 8.00
CA LYS A 74 -16.69 20.23 7.78
C LYS A 74 -15.61 20.90 8.64
N GLY A 75 -14.44 21.16 8.06
CA GLY A 75 -13.40 22.04 8.60
C GLY A 75 -13.60 23.50 8.16
N THR A 76 -13.66 24.40 9.13
CA THR A 76 -14.02 25.83 9.00
C THR A 76 -13.11 26.63 8.04
N LYS A 77 -13.64 27.00 6.86
CA LYS A 77 -13.47 28.31 6.16
C LYS A 77 -14.02 28.20 4.73
N ALA A 78 -15.31 28.49 4.56
CA ALA A 78 -15.92 28.66 3.26
C ALA A 78 -15.27 29.85 2.53
N ARG A 79 -14.54 29.57 1.44
CA ARG A 79 -14.20 30.60 0.46
C ARG A 79 -15.48 30.97 -0.30
N TYR A 80 -15.73 32.26 -0.38
CA TYR A 80 -16.90 32.87 -1.02
C TYR A 80 -16.98 32.40 -2.49
N GLY A 81 -18.03 31.64 -2.85
CA GLY A 81 -18.30 31.25 -4.24
C GLY A 81 -18.54 29.75 -4.54
N SER A 82 -18.47 28.84 -3.56
CA SER A 82 -18.77 27.42 -3.80
C SER A 82 -20.22 27.08 -3.48
N SER A 83 -20.93 26.48 -4.45
CA SER A 83 -22.24 25.85 -4.25
C SER A 83 -22.16 24.80 -3.13
N SER A 84 -23.19 24.76 -2.29
CA SER A 84 -23.30 24.01 -1.02
C SER A 84 -23.53 22.50 -1.18
N VAL A 85 -22.99 21.88 -2.24
CA VAL A 85 -23.21 20.46 -2.57
C VAL A 85 -21.84 19.81 -2.79
N ASN A 86 -21.50 18.85 -1.93
CA ASN A 86 -20.42 17.84 -2.03
C ASN A 86 -19.10 18.12 -1.30
N ASP A 87 -19.08 17.87 0.02
CA ASP A 87 -17.87 17.54 0.80
C ASP A 87 -17.54 16.02 0.74
N VAL A 88 -18.05 15.30 -0.28
CA VAL A 88 -17.86 13.85 -0.46
C VAL A 88 -17.02 13.62 -1.72
N SER A 89 -15.89 12.90 -1.58
CA SER A 89 -15.07 12.49 -2.72
C SER A 89 -15.52 11.10 -3.18
N PHE A 90 -16.01 11.03 -4.43
CA PHE A 90 -16.42 9.77 -5.07
C PHE A 90 -15.29 9.12 -5.89
N THR A 91 -14.17 9.80 -6.08
CA THR A 91 -13.00 9.25 -6.78
C THR A 91 -12.26 8.28 -5.85
N ILE A 92 -12.14 7.02 -6.28
CA ILE A 92 -11.51 5.96 -5.50
C ILE A 92 -10.02 5.79 -5.87
N SER A 93 -9.71 5.93 -7.16
CA SER A 93 -8.38 5.66 -7.72
C SER A 93 -7.90 6.80 -8.62
N ASN A 94 -6.58 6.86 -8.83
CA ASN A 94 -5.95 7.67 -9.87
C ASN A 94 -5.35 6.75 -10.93
N LEU A 95 -5.55 7.10 -12.19
CA LEU A 95 -5.04 6.36 -13.33
C LEU A 95 -3.82 7.08 -13.93
N GLY A 96 -2.68 6.41 -13.91
CA GLY A 96 -1.50 6.74 -14.70
C GLY A 96 -1.41 5.87 -15.96
N GLU A 97 -0.31 5.99 -16.70
CA GLU A 97 -0.04 5.12 -17.84
C GLU A 97 0.18 3.68 -17.35
N TYR A 98 -0.78 2.80 -17.63
CA TYR A 98 -0.81 1.39 -17.21
C TYR A 98 -0.74 1.16 -15.69
N GLU A 99 -0.99 2.19 -14.87
CA GLU A 99 -0.90 2.10 -13.42
C GLU A 99 -2.14 2.66 -12.75
N ILE A 100 -2.64 1.92 -11.76
CA ILE A 100 -3.72 2.34 -10.87
C ILE A 100 -3.10 2.61 -9.52
N THR A 101 -3.37 3.77 -8.93
CA THR A 101 -2.94 4.10 -7.57
C THR A 101 -4.14 4.50 -6.71
N GLY A 102 -4.07 4.26 -5.42
CA GLY A 102 -5.12 4.63 -4.49
C GLY A 102 -4.95 4.01 -3.12
N TYR A 103 -6.03 4.06 -2.34
CA TYR A 103 -6.17 3.30 -1.10
C TYR A 103 -7.31 2.31 -1.32
N LEU A 104 -7.07 1.32 -2.18
CA LEU A 104 -8.12 0.44 -2.68
C LEU A 104 -8.28 -0.75 -1.75
N GLN A 105 -9.53 -1.12 -1.46
CA GLN A 105 -9.86 -2.32 -0.70
C GLN A 105 -9.84 -3.57 -1.59
N ASN A 106 -10.09 -3.39 -2.90
CA ASN A 106 -10.01 -4.48 -3.87
C ASN A 106 -9.88 -3.98 -5.31
N LEU A 107 -9.60 -4.91 -6.22
CA LEU A 107 -9.77 -4.73 -7.66
C LEU A 107 -10.66 -5.87 -8.16
N LYS A 108 -11.71 -5.52 -8.91
CA LYS A 108 -12.57 -6.53 -9.53
C LYS A 108 -12.32 -6.61 -11.02
N PHE A 109 -12.31 -7.82 -11.56
CA PHE A 109 -11.95 -8.12 -12.93
C PHE A 109 -13.14 -8.73 -13.66
N GLN A 110 -13.39 -8.22 -14.86
CA GLN A 110 -14.46 -8.67 -15.73
C GLN A 110 -13.91 -8.85 -17.14
N LYS A 111 -14.14 -10.01 -17.75
CA LYS A 111 -13.77 -10.21 -19.15
C LYS A 111 -14.73 -9.44 -20.06
N THR A 112 -14.27 -8.81 -21.13
CA THR A 112 -15.09 -7.89 -21.95
C THR A 112 -16.29 -8.54 -22.63
N ASP A 113 -16.26 -9.86 -22.81
CA ASP A 113 -17.35 -10.66 -23.40
C ASP A 113 -18.21 -11.39 -22.35
N SER A 114 -18.06 -11.03 -21.06
CA SER A 114 -18.74 -11.68 -19.94
C SER A 114 -19.29 -10.67 -18.95
N ASP A 115 -20.44 -10.99 -18.35
CA ASP A 115 -21.00 -10.26 -17.21
C ASP A 115 -20.45 -10.75 -15.86
N SER A 116 -19.57 -11.77 -15.87
CA SER A 116 -18.98 -12.29 -14.65
C SER A 116 -17.87 -11.37 -14.13
N ILE A 117 -18.01 -10.98 -12.86
CA ILE A 117 -17.05 -10.14 -12.14
C ILE A 117 -16.43 -10.97 -11.01
N ARG A 118 -15.11 -10.91 -10.89
CA ARG A 118 -14.35 -11.60 -9.83
C ARG A 118 -13.49 -10.61 -9.06
N SER A 119 -13.43 -10.74 -7.74
CA SER A 119 -12.51 -10.01 -6.87
C SER A 119 -11.07 -10.52 -6.99
N LEU A 120 -10.08 -9.65 -6.83
CA LEU A 120 -8.66 -10.03 -6.79
C LEU A 120 -8.37 -11.01 -5.64
N THR A 121 -8.98 -10.74 -4.49
CA THR A 121 -8.81 -11.49 -3.25
C THR A 121 -10.08 -11.43 -2.42
N ASP A 122 -10.36 -12.48 -1.66
CA ASP A 122 -11.40 -12.51 -0.63
C ASP A 122 -10.87 -12.09 0.76
N LYS A 123 -9.55 -11.93 0.88
CA LYS A 123 -8.89 -11.46 2.10
C LYS A 123 -8.84 -9.93 2.11
N PRO A 124 -9.02 -9.28 3.28
CA PRO A 124 -8.78 -7.85 3.44
C PRO A 124 -7.36 -7.47 3.00
N ALA A 125 -7.24 -6.36 2.27
CA ALA A 125 -5.96 -5.80 1.83
C ALA A 125 -6.12 -4.31 1.54
N LEU A 126 -5.05 -3.54 1.73
CA LEU A 126 -4.95 -2.18 1.23
C LEU A 126 -4.02 -2.15 0.02
N ILE A 127 -4.60 -2.07 -1.18
CA ILE A 127 -3.85 -1.98 -2.43
C ILE A 127 -3.48 -0.51 -2.69
N LEU A 128 -2.17 -0.26 -2.78
CA LEU A 128 -1.61 1.06 -3.02
C LEU A 128 -1.37 1.32 -4.51
N THR A 129 -0.81 0.31 -5.19
CA THR A 129 -0.53 0.37 -6.63
C THR A 129 -0.90 -0.94 -7.30
N ALA A 130 -1.35 -0.85 -8.55
CA ALA A 130 -1.52 -1.97 -9.47
C ALA A 130 -1.03 -1.56 -10.86
N THR A 131 0.11 -2.11 -11.28
CA THR A 131 0.83 -1.71 -12.49
C THR A 131 0.81 -2.84 -13.52
N TYR A 132 0.29 -2.57 -14.71
CA TYR A 132 0.28 -3.49 -15.84
C TYR A 132 1.61 -3.41 -16.60
N LEU A 133 2.29 -4.55 -16.76
CA LEU A 133 3.57 -4.61 -17.44
C LEU A 133 3.39 -4.70 -18.97
N LYS A 134 2.95 -3.59 -19.59
CA LYS A 134 2.65 -3.52 -21.03
C LYS A 134 3.81 -4.01 -21.91
N THR A 135 5.03 -3.54 -21.64
CA THR A 135 6.24 -3.91 -22.40
C THR A 135 6.54 -5.41 -22.34
N VAL A 136 6.28 -6.05 -21.19
CA VAL A 136 6.41 -7.51 -21.02
C VAL A 136 5.33 -8.23 -21.81
N ALA A 137 4.09 -7.75 -21.76
CA ALA A 137 2.97 -8.31 -22.49
C ALA A 137 3.17 -8.23 -24.01
N ASP A 138 3.65 -7.11 -24.52
CA ASP A 138 3.89 -6.94 -25.95
C ASP A 138 4.89 -7.95 -26.50
N ARG A 139 5.94 -8.21 -25.72
CA ARG A 139 7.08 -9.05 -26.13
C ARG A 139 6.87 -10.54 -25.87
N THR A 140 6.22 -10.90 -24.76
CA THR A 140 6.08 -12.31 -24.33
C THR A 140 4.67 -12.85 -24.45
N LYS A 141 3.68 -11.97 -24.65
CA LYS A 141 2.23 -12.26 -24.55
C LYS A 141 1.75 -12.63 -23.15
N ASN A 142 2.62 -12.60 -22.14
CA ASN A 142 2.24 -12.74 -20.74
C ASN A 142 1.76 -11.39 -20.22
N GLN A 143 0.46 -11.29 -19.94
CA GLN A 143 -0.17 -10.09 -19.39
C GLN A 143 -0.12 -10.14 -17.87
N ILE A 144 0.86 -9.45 -17.28
CA ILE A 144 1.19 -9.50 -15.85
C ILE A 144 0.88 -8.17 -15.18
N MET A 145 0.28 -8.24 -14.00
CA MET A 145 0.08 -7.13 -13.08
C MET A 145 1.05 -7.25 -11.90
N VAL A 146 1.58 -6.12 -11.43
CA VAL A 146 2.39 -5.99 -10.21
C VAL A 146 1.63 -5.15 -9.21
N TYR A 147 1.57 -5.58 -7.95
CA TYR A 147 0.84 -4.87 -6.91
C TYR A 147 1.74 -4.54 -5.72
N THR A 148 1.59 -3.33 -5.20
CA THR A 148 2.09 -2.96 -3.87
C THR A 148 0.91 -2.83 -2.93
N LEU A 149 0.90 -3.58 -1.83
CA LEU A 149 -0.24 -3.60 -0.89
C LEU A 149 0.17 -3.99 0.52
N ALA A 150 -0.67 -3.66 1.50
CA ALA A 150 -0.64 -4.27 2.83
C ALA A 150 -1.69 -5.40 2.90
N ASP A 151 -1.31 -6.57 3.39
CA ASP A 151 -2.15 -7.78 3.44
C ASP A 151 -2.45 -8.27 4.86
N SER A 152 -1.91 -7.59 5.87
CA SER A 152 -2.00 -7.98 7.28
C SER A 152 -1.80 -6.79 8.22
N ASP A 153 -2.46 -6.85 9.39
CA ASP A 153 -2.34 -5.90 10.49
C ASP A 153 -1.05 -6.23 11.28
N THR A 154 0.07 -5.76 10.75
CA THR A 154 1.42 -6.04 11.24
C THR A 154 1.76 -5.25 12.50
N ASN A 155 1.18 -4.05 12.65
CA ASN A 155 1.35 -3.22 13.85
C ASN A 155 0.30 -3.52 14.94
N LYS A 156 -0.69 -4.40 14.66
CA LYS A 156 -1.74 -4.88 15.57
C LYS A 156 -2.64 -3.77 16.10
N ASP A 157 -2.86 -2.72 15.32
CA ASP A 157 -3.76 -1.63 15.69
C ASP A 157 -5.24 -1.91 15.35
N GLY A 158 -5.50 -3.06 14.73
CA GLY A 158 -6.81 -3.56 14.37
C GLY A 158 -7.27 -3.16 12.96
N LYS A 159 -6.39 -2.56 12.15
CA LYS A 159 -6.67 -2.16 10.77
C LYS A 159 -5.57 -2.67 9.85
N ILE A 160 -5.89 -2.77 8.56
CA ILE A 160 -4.87 -2.95 7.51
C ILE A 160 -4.79 -1.62 6.79
N ASP A 161 -3.70 -0.88 7.01
CA ASP A 161 -3.51 0.42 6.41
C ASP A 161 -2.06 0.72 6.01
N SER A 162 -1.75 1.97 5.65
CA SER A 162 -0.41 2.36 5.21
C SER A 162 0.67 2.29 6.29
N GLY A 163 0.25 2.15 7.56
CA GLY A 163 1.09 1.89 8.71
C GLY A 163 1.61 0.46 8.79
N ASP A 164 1.08 -0.46 7.97
CA ASP A 164 1.51 -1.84 7.90
C ASP A 164 2.64 -2.09 6.89
N ILE A 165 3.25 -3.27 6.99
CA ILE A 165 4.26 -3.75 6.05
C ILE A 165 3.70 -3.76 4.63
N LYS A 166 4.41 -3.07 3.73
CA LYS A 166 4.14 -3.11 2.30
C LYS A 166 4.75 -4.37 1.69
N THR A 167 3.97 -5.04 0.87
CA THR A 167 4.32 -6.30 0.22
C THR A 167 4.19 -6.18 -1.29
N LEU A 168 4.83 -7.09 -2.01
CA LEU A 168 4.82 -7.17 -3.47
C LEU A 168 4.07 -8.43 -3.91
N TYR A 169 3.15 -8.26 -4.86
CA TYR A 169 2.35 -9.34 -5.45
C TYR A 169 2.38 -9.30 -6.97
N LEU A 170 2.13 -10.44 -7.59
CA LEU A 170 1.92 -10.59 -9.03
C LEU A 170 0.58 -11.26 -9.32
N SER A 171 -0.04 -10.95 -10.46
CA SER A 171 -1.16 -11.72 -11.00
C SER A 171 -1.17 -11.67 -12.54
N ASN A 172 -2.00 -12.52 -13.14
CA ASN A 172 -2.40 -12.33 -14.53
C ASN A 172 -3.28 -11.07 -14.64
N ILE A 173 -3.49 -10.54 -15.85
CA ILE A 173 -4.41 -9.40 -16.06
C ILE A 173 -5.85 -9.68 -15.61
N SER A 174 -6.24 -10.95 -15.57
CA SER A 174 -7.56 -11.37 -15.08
C SER A 174 -7.69 -11.27 -13.55
N GLY A 175 -6.60 -10.98 -12.82
CA GLY A 175 -6.53 -11.10 -11.36
C GLY A 175 -6.24 -12.52 -10.85
N GLU A 176 -6.22 -13.54 -11.73
CA GLU A 176 -5.84 -14.90 -11.35
C GLU A 176 -4.35 -15.04 -11.04
N ASN A 177 -4.00 -16.13 -10.35
CA ASN A 177 -2.64 -16.42 -9.90
C ASN A 177 -2.08 -15.30 -9.01
N PHE A 178 -2.94 -14.65 -8.20
CA PHE A 178 -2.53 -13.61 -7.27
C PHE A 178 -1.57 -14.19 -6.21
N THR A 179 -0.28 -13.87 -6.37
CA THR A 179 0.83 -14.53 -5.69
C THR A 179 1.69 -13.50 -4.98
N LYS A 180 1.88 -13.67 -3.68
CA LYS A 180 2.85 -12.88 -2.88
C LYS A 180 4.26 -13.27 -3.29
N VAL A 181 5.12 -12.27 -3.51
CA VAL A 181 6.51 -12.51 -3.90
C VAL A 181 7.53 -11.88 -2.95
N SER A 182 7.13 -10.93 -2.10
CA SER A 182 7.93 -10.50 -0.95
C SER A 182 7.74 -11.45 0.23
N GLU A 183 8.80 -11.70 0.99
CA GLU A 183 8.74 -12.52 2.21
C GLU A 183 7.89 -11.86 3.30
N ASP A 184 7.35 -12.69 4.21
CA ASP A 184 6.62 -12.20 5.37
C ASP A 184 7.57 -11.44 6.32
N PHE A 185 7.03 -10.43 7.02
CA PHE A 185 7.77 -9.55 7.93
C PHE A 185 8.94 -8.77 7.32
N GLN A 186 8.99 -8.67 5.99
CA GLN A 186 9.92 -7.78 5.29
C GLN A 186 9.16 -6.68 4.56
N GLU A 187 9.56 -5.42 4.77
CA GLU A 187 8.96 -4.30 4.05
C GLU A 187 9.56 -4.16 2.65
N LEU A 188 8.68 -4.07 1.64
CA LEU A 188 9.06 -3.66 0.30
C LEU A 188 9.62 -2.23 0.31
N VAL A 189 10.88 -2.11 -0.10
CA VAL A 189 11.56 -0.83 -0.27
C VAL A 189 11.23 -0.24 -1.64
N ASP A 190 11.49 -1.01 -2.69
CA ASP A 190 11.17 -0.65 -4.08
C ASP A 190 11.18 -1.88 -5.00
N TRP A 191 10.72 -1.66 -6.23
CA TRP A 191 10.87 -2.59 -7.33
C TRP A 191 11.15 -1.84 -8.63
N ASN A 192 11.74 -2.54 -9.60
CA ASN A 192 12.04 -2.02 -10.92
C ASN A 192 11.97 -3.12 -11.97
N LEU A 193 11.43 -2.81 -13.15
CA LEU A 193 11.41 -3.71 -14.29
C LEU A 193 12.63 -3.45 -15.19
N ILE A 194 13.39 -4.51 -15.49
CA ILE A 194 14.43 -4.46 -16.52
C ILE A 194 13.91 -5.16 -17.76
N ASP A 195 13.31 -4.38 -18.66
CA ASP A 195 12.66 -4.88 -19.88
C ASP A 195 13.57 -5.77 -20.71
N SER A 196 14.81 -5.34 -20.97
CA SER A 196 15.78 -6.08 -21.79
C SER A 196 16.03 -7.50 -21.29
N LYS A 197 15.81 -7.78 -20.00
CA LYS A 197 15.93 -9.10 -19.40
C LYS A 197 14.58 -9.77 -19.10
N GLY A 198 13.47 -9.03 -19.17
CA GLY A 198 12.15 -9.51 -18.73
C GLY A 198 12.14 -9.86 -17.25
N ARG A 199 12.84 -9.08 -16.43
CA ARG A 199 13.02 -9.36 -15.00
C ARG A 199 12.49 -8.24 -14.15
N LEU A 200 11.69 -8.61 -13.15
CA LEU A 200 11.28 -7.72 -12.08
C LEU A 200 12.28 -7.84 -10.95
N TYR A 201 12.99 -6.76 -10.65
CA TYR A 201 13.88 -6.65 -9.50
C TYR A 201 13.16 -5.96 -8.36
N PHE A 202 13.42 -6.36 -7.13
CA PHE A 202 12.88 -5.69 -5.95
C PHE A 202 13.80 -5.82 -4.75
N ARG A 203 13.60 -4.92 -3.79
CA ARG A 203 14.33 -4.92 -2.52
C ARG A 203 13.35 -4.93 -1.36
N THR A 204 13.68 -5.71 -0.35
CA THR A 204 12.96 -5.72 0.91
C THR A 204 13.92 -5.46 2.06
N ILE A 205 13.41 -4.97 3.19
CA ILE A 205 14.17 -4.76 4.42
C ILE A 205 13.58 -5.63 5.54
N GLU A 206 14.45 -6.31 6.28
CA GLU A 206 14.10 -7.17 7.41
C GLU A 206 14.57 -6.54 8.72
N ASP A 207 13.63 -6.23 9.61
CA ASP A 207 13.92 -5.78 10.98
C ASP A 207 14.59 -6.92 11.76
N THR A 208 15.92 -6.92 11.72
CA THR A 208 16.77 -8.02 12.18
C THR A 208 16.94 -7.98 13.69
N ASN A 209 16.81 -6.78 14.27
CA ASN A 209 16.89 -6.56 15.71
C ASN A 209 15.50 -6.61 16.39
N GLN A 210 14.43 -6.73 15.60
CA GLN A 210 13.04 -6.89 16.02
C GLN A 210 12.53 -5.74 16.91
N ASN A 211 12.98 -4.52 16.65
CA ASN A 211 12.54 -3.33 17.40
C ASN A 211 11.24 -2.70 16.86
N GLY A 212 10.68 -3.25 15.78
CA GLY A 212 9.47 -2.77 15.12
C GLY A 212 9.69 -1.62 14.15
N GLN A 213 10.94 -1.25 13.86
CA GLN A 213 11.34 -0.19 12.94
C GLN A 213 12.26 -0.77 11.87
N PHE A 214 12.11 -0.28 10.64
CA PHE A 214 13.02 -0.62 9.55
C PHE A 214 14.05 0.51 9.40
N ASP A 215 15.27 0.28 9.88
CA ASP A 215 16.31 1.29 9.97
C ASP A 215 17.69 0.81 9.45
N LYS A 216 18.74 1.61 9.67
CA LYS A 216 20.10 1.34 9.17
C LYS A 216 20.77 0.10 9.79
N ASN A 217 20.22 -0.43 10.88
CA ASN A 217 20.73 -1.62 11.56
C ASN A 217 20.14 -2.91 11.00
N ASP A 218 19.26 -2.79 10.00
CA ASP A 218 18.51 -3.88 9.41
C ASP A 218 19.06 -4.32 8.05
N VAL A 219 18.66 -5.50 7.61
CA VAL A 219 19.24 -6.16 6.45
C VAL A 219 18.37 -5.92 5.22
N LEU A 220 19.00 -5.46 4.14
CA LEU A 220 18.39 -5.41 2.81
C LEU A 220 18.56 -6.73 2.08
N HIS A 221 17.46 -7.21 1.52
CA HIS A 221 17.43 -8.36 0.61
C HIS A 221 17.21 -7.88 -0.81
N TYR A 222 17.96 -8.47 -1.74
CA TYR A 222 17.90 -8.14 -3.15
C TYR A 222 17.43 -9.35 -3.93
N SER A 223 16.33 -9.16 -4.66
CA SER A 223 15.62 -10.26 -5.30
C SER A 223 15.23 -9.90 -6.73
N TYR A 224 15.04 -10.92 -7.55
CA TYR A 224 14.41 -10.75 -8.86
C TYR A 224 13.56 -11.95 -9.25
N ILE A 225 12.64 -11.72 -10.18
CA ILE A 225 11.79 -12.74 -10.80
C ILE A 225 12.00 -12.68 -12.30
N ASP A 226 12.13 -13.85 -12.92
CA ASP A 226 12.09 -13.97 -14.38
C ASP A 226 10.64 -14.07 -14.86
N LEU A 227 10.15 -13.05 -15.55
CA LEU A 227 8.76 -12.95 -15.99
C LEU A 227 8.48 -13.74 -17.28
N ALA A 228 9.53 -14.23 -17.95
CA ALA A 228 9.40 -15.11 -19.10
C ALA A 228 9.26 -16.59 -18.67
N ALA A 229 9.59 -16.91 -17.42
CA ALA A 229 9.43 -18.25 -16.88
C ALA A 229 7.94 -18.60 -16.69
N LYS A 230 7.61 -19.89 -16.82
CA LYS A 230 6.23 -20.38 -16.60
C LYS A 230 5.73 -20.19 -15.17
N LYS A 231 6.65 -20.11 -14.22
CA LYS A 231 6.38 -19.93 -12.80
C LYS A 231 7.23 -18.77 -12.30
N TRP A 232 6.62 -17.89 -11.52
CA TRP A 232 7.33 -16.81 -10.84
C TRP A 232 8.09 -17.39 -9.65
N GLU A 233 9.41 -17.44 -9.79
CA GLU A 233 10.32 -17.88 -8.74
C GLU A 233 11.20 -16.70 -8.33
N VAL A 234 11.22 -16.43 -7.03
CA VAL A 234 12.06 -15.39 -6.44
C VAL A 234 13.50 -15.90 -6.37
N LYS A 235 14.43 -15.11 -6.91
CA LYS A 235 15.86 -15.39 -6.89
C LYS A 235 16.58 -14.29 -6.15
N ASN A 236 17.22 -14.68 -5.05
CA ASN A 236 18.06 -13.78 -4.26
C ASN A 236 19.41 -13.59 -4.94
N TYR A 237 19.96 -12.39 -4.86
CA TYR A 237 21.30 -12.07 -5.34
C TYR A 237 22.00 -11.10 -4.38
N LYS A 238 23.31 -10.94 -4.54
CA LYS A 238 24.13 -10.05 -3.73
C LYS A 238 24.87 -9.07 -4.63
N PRO A 239 24.37 -7.83 -4.77
CA PRO A 239 25.08 -6.81 -5.54
C PRO A 239 26.28 -6.22 -4.78
N ILE A 240 26.38 -6.50 -3.47
CA ILE A 240 27.45 -6.08 -2.55
C ILE A 240 27.96 -7.28 -1.76
#